data_AF-K1RZL9-F1
#
_entry.id   AF-K1RZL9-F1
#
_cell.length_a   1.000
_cell.length_b   1.000
_cell.length_c   1.000
_cell.angle_alpha   90.00
_cell.angle_beta   90.00
_cell.angle_gamma   90.00
#
_symmetry.space_group_name_H-M   'P 1'
#
loop_
_entity.id
_entity.type
_entity.pdbx_description
1 polymer ?
#
loop_
_entity_poly.entity_id
_entity_poly.type
_entity_poly.pdbx_seq_one_letter_code
_entity_poly.pdbx_strand_id
1 'polypeptide(L)'
;VFHITITPYKKDIEPKVIDKKLIIAAVKKISSIVGKEYTVVRYDPIFLSPKYDLNYHLKCFERLCEQLDGYINHIIVSFIDEYKNVKNNSKILNIREPNEEDYEIIGTSFSNIAKKHNITVQTCAEKQNLVQYGFIKSDCLTPNMVFKLTGLTKMKKWTSRKTPYCDCVEMVDVGAYNTCLHFCKYCYANYSEKEVIKNNKLHNPASSLLIGEIESDDIIKVRKK
;
A
#
# COMPACT_ATOMS: atom_id res chain seq x y z
N VAL A 1 -4.04 4.69 -12.71
CA VAL A 1 -3.70 3.45 -11.97
C VAL A 1 -4.30 3.56 -10.58
N PHE A 2 -4.96 2.51 -10.11
CA PHE A 2 -5.55 2.44 -8.78
C PHE A 2 -4.77 1.42 -7.96
N HIS A 3 -4.21 1.87 -6.83
CA HIS A 3 -3.57 1.00 -5.86
C HIS A 3 -4.49 0.85 -4.65
N ILE A 4 -4.83 -0.39 -4.31
CA ILE A 4 -5.73 -0.69 -3.20
C ILE A 4 -5.01 -1.63 -2.23
N THR A 5 -4.91 -1.23 -0.96
CA THR A 5 -4.32 -2.08 0.07
C THR A 5 -5.34 -3.09 0.58
N ILE A 6 -4.96 -4.37 0.58
CA ILE A 6 -5.69 -5.47 1.23
C ILE A 6 -4.69 -6.28 2.04
N THR A 7 -4.77 -6.20 3.36
CA THR A 7 -3.92 -6.99 4.27
C THR A 7 -4.73 -8.14 4.87
N PRO A 8 -4.07 -9.16 5.44
CA PRO A 8 -4.76 -10.30 6.02
C PRO A 8 -5.17 -10.06 7.49
N TYR A 9 -4.94 -8.85 8.01
CA TYR A 9 -5.03 -8.60 9.44
C TYR A 9 -6.48 -8.44 9.92
N LYS A 10 -6.70 -8.65 11.22
CA LYS A 10 -8.03 -8.52 11.82
C LYS A 10 -8.16 -7.19 12.58
N LYS A 11 -9.29 -6.99 13.27
CA LYS A 11 -9.63 -5.74 13.96
C LYS A 11 -8.67 -5.36 15.09
N ASP A 12 -7.86 -6.29 15.60
CA ASP A 12 -6.77 -5.99 16.52
C ASP A 12 -5.67 -5.12 15.90
N ILE A 13 -5.48 -5.21 14.58
CA ILE A 13 -4.48 -4.43 13.83
C ILE A 13 -5.14 -3.34 12.98
N GLU A 14 -6.30 -3.65 12.40
CA GLU A 14 -7.08 -2.79 11.51
C GLU A 14 -8.49 -2.58 12.05
N PRO A 15 -8.66 -1.82 13.14
CA PRO A 15 -9.90 -1.80 13.92
C PRO A 15 -11.11 -1.25 13.16
N LYS A 16 -10.89 -0.29 12.26
CA LYS A 16 -11.95 0.37 11.48
C LYS A 16 -11.83 0.19 9.97
N VAL A 17 -10.96 -0.70 9.50
CA VAL A 17 -11.00 -1.13 8.09
C VAL A 17 -12.26 -1.98 7.89
N ILE A 18 -13.00 -1.70 6.83
CA ILE A 18 -14.25 -2.41 6.51
C ILE A 18 -13.97 -3.89 6.16
N ASP A 19 -15.04 -4.68 6.03
CA ASP A 19 -14.92 -6.11 5.71
C ASP A 19 -14.15 -6.33 4.39
N LYS A 20 -13.17 -7.24 4.43
CA LYS A 20 -12.32 -7.58 3.28
C LYS A 20 -13.13 -8.03 2.07
N LYS A 21 -14.28 -8.70 2.27
CA LYS A 21 -15.17 -9.11 1.18
C LYS A 21 -15.70 -7.92 0.40
N LEU A 22 -16.03 -6.83 1.09
CA LEU A 22 -16.49 -5.58 0.45
C LEU A 22 -15.36 -4.90 -0.32
N ILE A 23 -14.14 -4.90 0.25
CA ILE A 23 -12.96 -4.33 -0.42
C ILE A 23 -12.63 -5.12 -1.68
N ILE A 24 -12.65 -6.46 -1.63
CA ILE A 24 -12.42 -7.32 -2.79
C ILE A 24 -13.49 -7.10 -3.86
N ALA A 25 -14.76 -7.01 -3.48
CA ALA A 25 -15.84 -6.68 -4.42
C ALA A 25 -15.62 -5.31 -5.08
N ALA A 26 -15.16 -4.31 -4.32
CA ALA A 26 -14.80 -2.99 -4.85
C ALA A 26 -13.61 -3.06 -5.82
N VAL A 27 -12.56 -3.85 -5.52
CA VAL A 27 -11.43 -4.07 -6.43
C VAL A 27 -11.89 -4.65 -7.76
N LYS A 28 -12.76 -5.67 -7.74
CA LYS A 28 -13.32 -6.26 -8.96
C LYS A 28 -14.10 -5.23 -9.78
N LYS A 29 -14.90 -4.40 -9.11
CA LYS A 29 -15.66 -3.33 -9.75
C LYS A 29 -14.74 -2.28 -10.38
N ILE A 30 -13.72 -1.83 -9.65
CA ILE A 30 -12.72 -0.87 -10.16
C ILE A 30 -12.02 -1.47 -11.38
N SER A 31 -11.52 -2.70 -11.28
CA SER A 31 -10.86 -3.40 -12.38
C SER A 31 -11.74 -3.51 -13.64
N SER A 32 -13.03 -3.79 -13.47
CA SER A 32 -13.97 -3.84 -14.59
C SER A 32 -14.19 -2.49 -15.28
N ILE A 33 -13.92 -1.37 -14.58
CA ILE A 33 -14.05 -0.01 -15.12
C ILE A 33 -12.74 0.45 -15.77
N VAL A 34 -11.61 0.25 -15.09
CA VAL A 34 -10.34 0.86 -15.49
C VAL A 34 -9.37 -0.12 -16.16
N GLY A 35 -9.65 -1.42 -16.13
CA GLY A 35 -8.74 -2.47 -16.59
C GLY A 35 -7.91 -3.09 -15.46
N LYS A 36 -7.65 -4.40 -15.56
CA LYS A 36 -6.87 -5.17 -14.58
C LYS A 36 -5.38 -4.81 -14.57
N GLU A 37 -4.87 -4.29 -15.68
CA GLU A 37 -3.51 -3.76 -15.83
C GLU A 37 -3.30 -2.42 -15.13
N TYR A 38 -4.40 -1.72 -14.82
CA TYR A 38 -4.39 -0.44 -14.09
C TYR A 38 -4.93 -0.58 -12.66
N THR A 39 -5.23 -1.80 -12.22
CA THR A 39 -5.71 -2.11 -10.87
C THR A 39 -4.69 -2.97 -10.16
N VAL A 40 -4.06 -2.39 -9.13
CA VAL A 40 -2.96 -3.00 -8.40
C VAL A 40 -3.38 -3.21 -6.95
N VAL A 41 -3.18 -4.43 -6.43
CA VAL A 41 -3.40 -4.70 -5.01
C VAL A 41 -2.08 -4.61 -4.26
N ARG A 42 -2.11 -3.97 -3.09
CA ARG A 42 -0.98 -3.93 -2.16
C ARG A 42 -1.27 -4.85 -0.98
N TYR A 43 -0.52 -5.94 -0.86
CA TYR A 43 -0.51 -6.78 0.33
C TYR A 43 0.62 -6.28 1.24
N ASP A 44 0.36 -5.12 1.86
CA ASP A 44 1.38 -4.23 2.38
C ASP A 44 0.86 -3.46 3.61
N PRO A 45 1.57 -3.50 4.75
CA PRO A 45 2.84 -4.20 4.97
C PRO A 45 2.63 -5.68 5.35
N ILE A 46 3.66 -6.49 5.16
CA ILE A 46 3.83 -7.81 5.75
C ILE A 46 4.62 -7.66 7.05
N PHE A 47 4.15 -8.30 8.11
CA PHE A 47 4.88 -8.48 9.36
C PHE A 47 4.54 -9.85 9.95
N LEU A 48 5.50 -10.45 10.66
CA LEU A 48 5.30 -11.72 11.33
C LEU A 48 5.07 -11.51 12.82
N SER A 49 4.17 -12.28 13.40
CA SER A 49 3.94 -12.32 14.85
C SER A 49 3.42 -13.71 15.24
N PRO A 50 3.31 -14.04 16.55
CA PRO A 50 2.73 -15.33 16.97
C PRO A 50 1.31 -15.59 16.43
N LYS A 51 0.55 -14.52 16.13
CA LYS A 51 -0.82 -14.63 15.59
C LYS A 51 -0.86 -14.58 14.07
N TYR A 52 0.02 -13.79 13.46
CA TYR A 52 0.12 -13.60 12.02
C TYR A 52 1.45 -14.20 11.56
N ASP A 53 1.52 -15.52 11.62
CA ASP A 53 2.71 -16.29 11.26
C ASP A 53 2.80 -16.51 9.74
N LEU A 54 3.88 -17.18 9.30
CA LEU A 54 4.07 -17.52 7.89
C LEU A 54 2.87 -18.30 7.32
N ASN A 55 2.44 -19.35 8.00
CA ASN A 55 1.34 -20.20 7.52
C ASN A 55 0.03 -19.43 7.36
N TYR A 56 -0.25 -18.48 8.26
CA TYR A 56 -1.37 -17.58 8.16
C TYR A 56 -1.27 -16.69 6.92
N HIS A 57 -0.11 -16.09 6.69
CA HIS A 57 0.15 -15.26 5.50
C HIS A 57 0.01 -16.06 4.20
N LEU A 58 0.56 -17.26 4.13
CA LEU A 58 0.46 -18.14 2.94
C LEU A 58 -1.01 -18.44 2.60
N LYS A 59 -1.80 -18.89 3.59
CA LYS A 59 -3.23 -19.21 3.41
C LYS A 59 -4.04 -17.99 2.99
N CYS A 60 -3.76 -16.82 3.59
CA CYS A 60 -4.49 -15.60 3.27
C CYS A 60 -4.12 -15.06 1.89
N PHE A 61 -2.85 -15.16 1.50
CA PHE A 61 -2.36 -14.74 0.20
C PHE A 61 -2.91 -15.63 -0.93
N GLU A 62 -2.97 -16.95 -0.72
CA GLU A 62 -3.61 -17.89 -1.65
C GLU A 62 -5.08 -17.54 -1.90
N ARG A 63 -5.85 -17.39 -0.82
CA ARG A 63 -7.27 -16.98 -0.93
C ARG A 63 -7.43 -15.63 -1.61
N LEU A 64 -6.54 -14.67 -1.37
CA LEU A 64 -6.60 -13.37 -2.02
C LEU A 64 -6.37 -13.50 -3.53
N CYS A 65 -5.39 -14.29 -3.96
CA CYS A 65 -5.13 -14.55 -5.37
C CYS A 65 -6.32 -15.26 -6.04
N GLU A 66 -6.86 -16.31 -5.42
CA GLU A 66 -8.06 -17.01 -5.89
C GLU A 66 -9.25 -16.04 -6.07
N GLN A 67 -9.47 -15.16 -5.09
CA GLN A 67 -10.57 -14.23 -5.12
C GLN A 67 -10.39 -13.12 -6.16
N LEU A 68 -9.17 -12.77 -6.55
CA LEU A 68 -8.86 -11.71 -7.49
C LEU A 68 -8.43 -12.20 -8.87
N ASP A 69 -8.46 -13.51 -9.11
CA ASP A 69 -8.11 -14.14 -10.38
C ASP A 69 -8.90 -13.51 -11.54
N GLY A 70 -8.19 -13.12 -12.59
CA GLY A 70 -8.73 -12.42 -13.76
C GLY A 70 -9.01 -10.92 -13.56
N TYR A 71 -8.96 -10.39 -12.33
CA TYR A 71 -9.26 -8.97 -12.04
C TYR A 71 -8.03 -8.11 -11.80
N ILE A 72 -6.85 -8.68 -11.57
CA ILE A 72 -5.60 -7.91 -11.43
C ILE A 72 -4.47 -8.63 -12.14
N ASN A 73 -3.43 -7.89 -12.52
CA ASN A 73 -2.19 -8.49 -13.04
C ASN A 73 -1.07 -8.52 -12.01
N HIS A 74 -1.11 -7.63 -11.01
CA HIS A 74 0.04 -7.33 -10.16
C HIS A 74 -0.36 -7.15 -8.70
N ILE A 75 0.38 -7.81 -7.81
CA ILE A 75 0.39 -7.55 -6.37
C ILE A 75 1.74 -6.93 -5.98
N ILE A 76 1.67 -5.89 -5.16
CA ILE A 76 2.85 -5.25 -4.56
C ILE A 76 2.88 -5.59 -3.07
N VAL A 77 4.05 -5.95 -2.57
CA VAL A 77 4.27 -6.17 -1.13
C VAL A 77 5.40 -5.27 -0.63
N SER A 78 5.43 -5.04 0.67
CA SER A 78 6.58 -4.52 1.42
C SER A 78 6.54 -5.11 2.82
N PHE A 79 7.64 -5.00 3.53
CA PHE A 79 7.74 -5.42 4.92
C PHE A 79 7.54 -4.23 5.84
N ILE A 80 7.06 -4.48 7.05
CA ILE A 80 6.77 -3.40 8.01
C ILE A 80 8.06 -2.66 8.39
N ASP A 81 8.05 -1.33 8.29
CA ASP A 81 9.12 -0.49 8.81
C ASP A 81 8.81 0.01 10.23
N GLU A 82 9.85 0.40 10.95
CA GLU A 82 9.75 0.91 12.30
C GLU A 82 9.36 2.41 12.37
N TYR A 83 8.09 2.72 12.09
CA TYR A 83 7.55 4.08 12.24
C TYR A 83 7.11 4.42 13.67
N LYS A 84 6.87 5.71 13.95
CA LYS A 84 6.39 6.19 15.25
C LYS A 84 5.14 5.45 15.75
N ASN A 85 4.15 5.23 14.88
CA ASN A 85 2.94 4.50 15.25
C ASN A 85 3.21 3.02 15.55
N VAL A 86 4.10 2.39 14.78
CA VAL A 86 4.52 1.00 14.98
C VAL A 86 5.18 0.86 16.36
N LYS A 87 6.07 1.78 16.73
CA LYS A 87 6.69 1.82 18.08
C LYS A 87 5.65 1.95 19.18
N ASN A 88 4.69 2.87 19.02
CA ASN A 88 3.61 3.08 20.00
C ASN A 88 2.73 1.83 20.18
N ASN A 89 2.60 0.99 19.15
CA ASN A 89 1.78 -0.22 19.15
C ASN A 89 2.62 -1.51 19.18
N SER A 90 3.89 -1.44 19.58
CA SER A 90 4.83 -2.58 19.53
C SER A 90 4.31 -3.81 20.27
N LYS A 91 3.67 -3.63 21.43
CA LYS A 91 3.05 -4.72 22.19
C LYS A 91 1.86 -5.38 21.48
N ILE A 92 1.09 -4.60 20.71
CA ILE A 92 -0.08 -5.09 19.96
C ILE A 92 0.39 -5.83 18.71
N LEU A 93 1.32 -5.23 17.97
CA LEU A 93 1.85 -5.81 16.75
C LEU A 93 2.69 -7.06 17.04
N ASN A 94 3.44 -7.04 18.16
CA ASN A 94 4.31 -8.11 18.64
C ASN A 94 5.17 -8.69 17.51
N ILE A 95 5.85 -7.79 16.80
CA ILE A 95 6.53 -8.09 15.54
C ILE A 95 7.76 -8.94 15.84
N ARG A 96 7.91 -10.01 15.06
CA ARG A 96 9.15 -10.73 14.87
C ARG A 96 9.72 -10.33 13.52
N GLU A 97 10.99 -9.94 13.48
CA GLU A 97 11.67 -9.67 12.22
C GLU A 97 11.78 -10.96 11.38
N PRO A 98 11.49 -10.90 10.07
CA PRO A 98 11.74 -12.01 9.16
C PRO A 98 13.24 -12.29 9.02
N ASN A 99 13.63 -13.56 9.07
CA ASN A 99 14.97 -14.02 8.72
C ASN A 99 15.05 -14.42 7.23
N GLU A 100 16.21 -14.86 6.77
CA GLU A 100 16.39 -15.26 5.35
C GLU A 100 15.50 -16.44 4.93
N GLU A 101 15.25 -17.40 5.83
CA GLU A 101 14.35 -18.53 5.57
C GLU A 101 12.89 -18.06 5.43
N ASP A 102 12.45 -17.10 6.25
CA ASP A 102 11.13 -16.49 6.12
C ASP A 102 10.99 -15.80 4.75
N TYR A 103 12.01 -15.05 4.31
CA TYR A 103 12.03 -14.41 3.00
C TYR A 103 12.00 -15.42 1.85
N GLU A 104 12.73 -16.52 1.97
CA GLU A 104 12.72 -17.61 0.99
C GLU A 104 11.33 -18.26 0.90
N ILE A 105 10.72 -18.58 2.03
CA ILE A 105 9.39 -19.19 2.10
C ILE A 105 8.35 -18.24 1.52
N ILE A 106 8.35 -16.96 1.92
CA ILE A 106 7.43 -15.94 1.40
C ILE A 106 7.64 -15.77 -0.10
N GLY A 107 8.89 -15.55 -0.53
CA GLY A 107 9.23 -15.33 -1.93
C GLY A 107 8.77 -16.49 -2.82
N THR A 108 9.18 -17.71 -2.47
CA THR A 108 8.89 -18.90 -3.28
C THR A 108 7.41 -19.22 -3.28
N SER A 109 6.77 -19.18 -2.11
CA SER A 109 5.35 -19.54 -1.99
C SER A 109 4.44 -18.50 -2.63
N PHE A 110 4.66 -17.20 -2.40
CA PHE A 110 3.83 -16.14 -2.99
C PHE A 110 3.98 -16.13 -4.51
N SER A 111 5.20 -16.29 -5.02
CA SER A 111 5.47 -16.41 -6.45
C SER A 111 4.70 -17.58 -7.07
N ASN A 112 4.79 -18.78 -6.47
CA ASN A 112 4.09 -19.97 -6.95
C ASN A 112 2.57 -19.84 -6.90
N ILE A 113 2.03 -19.29 -5.81
CA ILE A 113 0.60 -19.04 -5.63
C ILE A 113 0.10 -18.06 -6.70
N ALA A 114 0.74 -16.89 -6.82
CA ALA A 114 0.31 -15.84 -7.74
C ALA A 114 0.38 -16.31 -9.21
N LYS A 115 1.42 -17.08 -9.56
CA LYS A 115 1.60 -17.65 -10.90
C LYS A 115 0.44 -18.55 -11.32
N LYS A 116 -0.16 -19.33 -10.41
CA LYS A 116 -1.35 -20.17 -10.71
C LYS A 116 -2.55 -19.34 -11.19
N HIS A 117 -2.61 -18.06 -10.85
CA HIS A 117 -3.67 -17.12 -11.20
C HIS A 117 -3.22 -16.06 -12.21
N ASN A 118 -2.08 -16.25 -12.89
CA ASN A 118 -1.50 -15.28 -13.82
C ASN A 118 -1.24 -13.89 -13.20
N ILE A 119 -0.97 -13.85 -11.89
CA ILE A 119 -0.63 -12.64 -11.14
C ILE A 119 0.88 -12.63 -10.91
N THR A 120 1.53 -11.47 -11.07
CA THR A 120 2.91 -11.29 -10.64
C THR A 120 2.98 -10.64 -9.27
N VAL A 121 4.08 -10.87 -8.55
CA VAL A 121 4.37 -10.22 -7.27
C VAL A 121 5.66 -9.44 -7.37
N GLN A 122 5.70 -8.26 -6.75
CA GLN A 122 6.91 -7.44 -6.63
C GLN A 122 7.00 -6.80 -5.26
N THR A 123 8.20 -6.40 -4.88
CA THR A 123 8.43 -5.57 -3.70
C THR A 123 8.38 -4.07 -4.04
N CYS A 124 8.09 -3.22 -3.06
CA CYS A 124 8.11 -1.77 -3.19
C CYS A 124 9.29 -1.15 -2.45
N ALA A 125 10.30 -0.67 -3.18
CA ALA A 125 11.44 0.04 -2.60
C ALA A 125 12.24 -0.75 -1.53
N GLU A 126 12.20 -2.08 -1.63
CA GLU A 126 12.88 -3.00 -0.72
C GLU A 126 14.29 -3.35 -1.19
N LYS A 127 15.23 -3.47 -0.25
CA LYS A 127 16.54 -4.05 -0.52
C LYS A 127 16.39 -5.54 -0.86
N GLN A 128 15.62 -6.26 -0.06
CA GLN A 128 15.33 -7.67 -0.26
C GLN A 128 14.17 -7.81 -1.27
N ASN A 129 14.52 -7.78 -2.56
CA ASN A 129 13.51 -7.70 -3.63
C ASN A 129 12.85 -9.04 -4.00
N LEU A 130 13.37 -10.15 -3.47
CA LEU A 130 12.88 -11.53 -3.67
C LEU A 130 12.84 -12.01 -5.12
N VAL A 131 13.55 -11.35 -6.04
CA VAL A 131 13.56 -11.70 -7.46
C VAL A 131 14.10 -13.12 -7.69
N GLN A 132 15.06 -13.56 -6.86
CA GLN A 132 15.59 -14.92 -6.91
C GLN A 132 14.53 -16.01 -6.66
N TYR A 133 13.40 -15.66 -6.05
CA TYR A 133 12.28 -16.55 -5.78
C TYR A 133 11.11 -16.39 -6.77
N GLY A 134 11.31 -15.59 -7.82
CA GLY A 134 10.34 -15.40 -8.91
C GLY A 134 9.48 -14.14 -8.79
N PHE A 135 9.78 -13.24 -7.85
CA PHE A 135 9.22 -11.89 -7.89
C PHE A 135 9.76 -11.13 -9.10
N ILE A 136 8.97 -10.20 -9.63
CA ILE A 136 9.44 -9.30 -10.69
C ILE A 136 10.08 -8.07 -10.07
N LYS A 137 11.06 -7.50 -10.78
CA LYS A 137 11.62 -6.18 -10.46
C LYS A 137 10.87 -5.11 -11.24
N SER A 138 10.05 -4.31 -10.56
CA SER A 138 9.38 -3.16 -11.17
C SER A 138 9.07 -2.08 -10.12
N ASP A 139 8.92 -0.84 -10.59
CA ASP A 139 8.45 0.26 -9.78
C ASP A 139 6.92 0.25 -9.63
N CYS A 140 6.40 0.94 -8.62
CA CYS A 140 4.95 1.10 -8.45
C CYS A 140 4.34 1.96 -9.56
N LEU A 141 5.11 2.94 -10.08
CA LEU A 141 4.69 3.82 -11.16
C LEU A 141 5.86 4.04 -12.13
N THR A 142 5.89 3.26 -13.20
CA THR A 142 6.98 3.30 -14.19
C THR A 142 6.78 4.42 -15.22
N PRO A 143 7.86 4.94 -15.83
CA PRO A 143 7.76 5.89 -16.94
C PRO A 143 6.91 5.40 -18.11
N ASN A 144 7.03 4.12 -18.46
CA ASN A 144 6.24 3.51 -19.54
C ASN A 144 4.74 3.52 -19.22
N MET A 145 4.35 3.25 -17.98
CA MET A 145 2.95 3.26 -17.55
C MET A 145 2.38 4.69 -17.61
N VAL A 146 3.12 5.69 -17.14
CA VAL A 146 2.72 7.09 -17.22
C VAL A 146 2.62 7.56 -18.67
N PHE A 147 3.57 7.20 -19.53
CA PHE A 147 3.53 7.49 -20.96
C PHE A 147 2.25 6.92 -21.61
N LYS A 148 1.93 5.64 -21.37
CA LYS A 148 0.70 5.02 -21.90
C LYS A 148 -0.58 5.71 -21.43
N LEU A 149 -0.61 6.22 -20.21
CA LEU A 149 -1.80 6.85 -19.63
C LEU A 149 -1.97 8.32 -19.99
N THR A 150 -0.88 9.03 -20.28
CA THR A 150 -0.89 10.52 -20.35
C THR A 150 -0.24 11.09 -21.60
N GLY A 151 0.50 10.28 -22.36
CA GLY A 151 1.35 10.75 -23.46
C GLY A 151 2.61 11.51 -23.02
N LEU A 152 2.85 11.68 -21.72
CA LEU A 152 4.01 12.40 -21.22
C LEU A 152 5.31 11.62 -21.49
N THR A 153 6.28 12.26 -22.12
CA THR A 153 7.59 11.68 -22.44
C THR A 153 8.70 12.18 -21.53
N LYS A 154 8.54 13.36 -20.92
CA LYS A 154 9.50 13.96 -19.99
C LYS A 154 8.97 13.83 -18.57
N MET A 155 9.61 12.96 -17.80
CA MET A 155 9.24 12.63 -16.43
C MET A 155 10.48 12.76 -15.54
N LYS A 156 10.31 13.40 -14.38
CA LYS A 156 11.34 13.41 -13.34
C LYS A 156 11.22 12.14 -12.51
N LYS A 157 12.34 11.68 -11.95
CA LYS A 157 12.37 10.60 -10.96
C LYS A 157 11.89 11.12 -9.61
N TRP A 158 11.16 10.30 -8.87
CA TRP A 158 10.72 10.59 -7.52
C TRP A 158 11.91 10.58 -6.54
N THR A 159 12.07 11.67 -5.78
CA THR A 159 13.22 11.85 -4.88
C THR A 159 12.85 11.83 -3.39
N SER A 160 11.56 11.84 -3.03
CA SER A 160 11.13 12.04 -1.64
C SER A 160 11.50 10.89 -0.71
N ARG A 161 11.59 9.66 -1.21
CA ARG A 161 11.90 8.46 -0.40
C ARG A 161 13.38 8.30 -0.03
N LYS A 162 14.29 9.10 -0.63
CA LYS A 162 15.75 9.04 -0.37
C LYS A 162 16.32 7.60 -0.36
N THR A 163 15.84 6.73 -1.24
CA THR A 163 16.25 5.32 -1.34
C THR A 163 16.73 5.01 -2.76
N PRO A 164 17.80 4.22 -2.94
CA PRO A 164 18.23 3.78 -4.26
C PRO A 164 17.31 2.71 -4.87
N TYR A 165 16.38 2.15 -4.09
CA TYR A 165 15.51 1.03 -4.50
C TYR A 165 14.17 1.48 -5.12
N CYS A 166 13.99 2.78 -5.37
CA CYS A 166 12.77 3.32 -5.98
C CYS A 166 13.12 4.24 -7.15
N ASP A 167 12.62 3.88 -8.33
CA ASP A 167 12.77 4.61 -9.59
C ASP A 167 11.41 5.12 -10.13
N CYS A 168 10.39 5.17 -9.26
CA CYS A 168 9.07 5.70 -9.61
C CYS A 168 9.15 7.12 -10.21
N VAL A 169 8.22 7.43 -11.10
CA VAL A 169 8.02 8.78 -11.62
C VAL A 169 7.61 9.74 -10.48
N GLU A 170 8.05 10.99 -10.57
CA GLU A 170 7.67 12.05 -9.64
C GLU A 170 6.16 12.25 -9.59
N MET A 171 5.62 12.34 -8.38
CA MET A 171 4.19 12.53 -8.12
C MET A 171 3.96 13.78 -7.26
N VAL A 172 2.70 14.12 -7.02
CA VAL A 172 2.35 15.14 -6.02
C VAL A 172 1.42 14.47 -5.03
N ASP A 173 1.79 14.52 -3.75
CA ASP A 173 0.90 14.07 -2.69
C ASP A 173 -0.25 15.07 -2.53
N VAL A 174 -1.45 14.52 -2.38
CA VAL A 174 -2.70 15.27 -2.16
C VAL A 174 -3.34 14.92 -0.82
N GLY A 175 -2.72 14.02 -0.05
CA GLY A 175 -3.19 13.60 1.28
C GLY A 175 -2.66 14.47 2.41
N ALA A 176 -3.16 14.20 3.62
CA ALA A 176 -2.64 14.76 4.86
C ALA A 176 -2.50 13.66 5.92
N TYR A 177 -1.42 13.72 6.70
CA TYR A 177 -1.18 12.79 7.79
C TYR A 177 -2.16 13.01 8.94
N ASN A 178 -2.34 11.98 9.77
CA ASN A 178 -3.26 11.97 10.90
C ASN A 178 -4.67 12.42 10.50
N THR A 179 -5.23 11.82 9.45
CA THR A 179 -6.61 12.10 8.99
C THR A 179 -7.46 10.86 8.84
N CYS A 180 -6.84 9.71 8.51
CA CYS A 180 -7.58 8.50 8.21
C CYS A 180 -8.20 7.90 9.49
N LEU A 181 -9.49 7.59 9.46
CA LEU A 181 -10.20 7.03 10.61
C LEU A 181 -10.06 5.50 10.76
N HIS A 182 -9.17 4.84 10.01
CA HIS A 182 -9.02 3.38 10.11
C HIS A 182 -8.25 2.92 11.36
N PHE A 183 -7.40 3.80 11.91
CA PHE A 183 -6.55 3.54 13.10
C PHE A 183 -5.69 2.27 13.00
N CYS A 184 -5.21 1.95 11.80
CA CYS A 184 -4.33 0.80 11.59
C CYS A 184 -3.05 0.95 12.42
N LYS A 185 -2.69 -0.10 13.14
CA LYS A 185 -1.60 -0.06 14.14
C LYS A 185 -0.20 0.02 13.52
N TYR A 186 -0.07 -0.33 12.25
CA TYR A 186 1.17 -0.22 11.47
C TYR A 186 1.27 1.07 10.65
N CYS A 187 0.27 1.97 10.69
CA CYS A 187 0.20 3.09 9.75
C CYS A 187 1.35 4.09 9.96
N TYR A 188 2.10 4.41 8.90
CA TYR A 188 3.14 5.44 8.95
C TYR A 188 2.55 6.87 8.96
N ALA A 189 1.42 7.08 8.26
CA ALA A 189 0.80 8.40 8.10
C ALA A 189 -0.09 8.81 9.29
N ASN A 190 -0.58 7.85 10.07
CA ASN A 190 -1.39 8.11 11.26
C ASN A 190 -0.64 7.65 12.52
N TYR A 191 0.12 8.55 13.11
CA TYR A 191 0.94 8.26 14.30
C TYR A 191 0.39 8.86 15.59
N SER A 192 -0.71 9.60 15.53
CA SER A 192 -1.38 10.17 16.69
C SER A 192 -2.90 10.08 16.54
N GLU A 193 -3.54 9.18 17.30
CA GLU A 193 -5.00 9.03 17.28
C GLU A 193 -5.71 10.33 17.75
N LYS A 194 -5.09 11.07 18.67
CA LYS A 194 -5.59 12.38 19.13
C LYS A 194 -5.65 13.38 17.98
N GLU A 195 -4.59 13.47 17.16
CA GLU A 195 -4.57 14.38 16.01
C GLU A 195 -5.54 13.92 14.92
N VAL A 196 -5.69 12.60 14.71
CA VAL A 196 -6.71 12.06 13.79
C VAL A 196 -8.11 12.52 14.17
N ILE A 197 -8.48 12.38 15.45
CA ILE A 197 -9.80 12.79 15.93
C ILE A 197 -9.99 14.30 15.80
N LYS A 198 -8.96 15.10 16.12
CA LYS A 198 -8.99 16.55 15.97
C LYS A 198 -9.18 16.96 14.51
N ASN A 199 -8.34 16.45 13.61
CA ASN A 199 -8.37 16.76 12.18
C ASN A 199 -9.68 16.33 11.52
N ASN A 200 -10.23 15.18 11.90
CA ASN A 200 -11.51 14.74 11.37
C ASN A 200 -12.66 15.70 11.72
N LYS A 201 -12.62 16.35 12.90
CA LYS A 201 -13.62 17.37 13.26
C LYS A 201 -13.50 18.66 12.44
N LEU A 202 -12.32 18.91 11.88
CA LEU A 202 -12.03 20.06 11.02
C LEU A 202 -12.30 19.76 9.54
N HIS A 203 -12.68 18.53 9.19
CA HIS A 203 -13.01 18.20 7.81
C HIS A 203 -14.34 18.87 7.42
N ASN A 204 -14.31 19.68 6.37
CA ASN A 204 -15.49 20.26 5.75
C ASN A 204 -15.62 19.74 4.30
N PRO A 205 -16.65 18.96 3.95
CA PRO A 205 -16.87 18.46 2.58
C PRO A 205 -17.06 19.55 1.52
N ALA A 206 -17.42 20.78 1.91
CA ALA A 206 -17.55 21.93 1.01
C ALA A 206 -16.23 22.71 0.83
N SER A 207 -15.21 22.42 1.65
CA SER A 207 -13.88 23.03 1.55
C SER A 207 -13.07 22.42 0.41
N SER A 208 -12.20 23.23 -0.19
CA SER A 208 -11.18 22.74 -1.13
C SER A 208 -9.99 22.06 -0.44
N LEU A 209 -9.90 22.15 0.89
CA LEU A 209 -8.86 21.50 1.70
C LEU A 209 -9.39 20.20 2.32
N LEU A 210 -8.49 19.24 2.52
CA LEU A 210 -8.84 18.00 3.22
C LEU A 210 -9.16 18.26 4.71
N ILE A 211 -8.54 19.26 5.32
CA ILE A 211 -8.74 19.65 6.72
C ILE A 211 -8.80 21.18 6.76
N GLY A 212 -9.83 21.74 7.42
CA GLY A 212 -9.99 23.18 7.56
C GLY A 212 -10.52 23.85 6.29
N GLU A 213 -10.40 25.18 6.25
CA GLU A 213 -10.84 26.06 5.17
C GLU A 213 -9.71 27.01 4.80
N ILE A 214 -9.82 27.65 3.64
CA ILE A 214 -8.88 28.70 3.23
C ILE A 214 -9.16 29.93 4.08
N GLU A 215 -8.17 30.39 4.81
CA GLU A 215 -8.24 31.58 5.65
C GLU A 215 -7.86 32.83 4.85
N SER A 216 -8.25 34.01 5.35
CA SER A 216 -8.03 35.28 4.64
C SER A 216 -6.55 35.66 4.46
N ASP A 217 -5.67 35.11 5.29
CA ASP A 217 -4.22 35.32 5.27
C ASP A 217 -3.45 34.20 4.54
N ASP A 218 -4.15 33.19 4.01
CA ASP A 218 -3.53 32.14 3.21
C ASP A 218 -3.04 32.68 1.86
N ILE A 219 -1.83 32.26 1.46
CA ILE A 219 -1.25 32.61 0.17
C ILE A 219 -1.36 31.43 -0.79
N ILE A 220 -2.33 31.49 -1.69
CA ILE A 220 -2.52 30.48 -2.74
C ILE A 220 -1.56 30.78 -3.90
N LYS A 221 -0.69 29.81 -4.20
CA LYS A 221 0.26 29.90 -5.32
C LYS A 221 -0.04 28.83 -6.37
N VAL A 222 -0.08 29.24 -7.63
CA VAL A 222 -0.09 28.30 -8.75
C VAL A 222 1.25 27.57 -8.78
N ARG A 223 1.21 26.23 -8.75
CA ARG A 223 2.41 25.41 -8.91
C ARG A 223 2.96 25.59 -10.34
N LYS A 224 4.09 26.28 -10.47
CA LYS A 224 4.82 26.40 -11.74
C LYS A 224 5.79 25.22 -11.89
N LYS A 225 5.89 24.67 -13.10
CA LYS A 225 6.76 23.53 -13.45
C LYS A 225 8.23 23.93 -13.48
#